data_AF-A0A1M6WG84-F1
#
_entry.id   AF-A0A1M6WG84-F1
#
_cell.length_a   1.000
_cell.length_b   1.000
_cell.length_c   1.000
_cell.angle_alpha   90.00
_cell.angle_beta   90.00
_cell.angle_gamma   90.00
#
_symmetry.space_group_name_H-M   'P 1'
#
loop_
_entity.id
_entity.type
_entity.pdbx_description
1 polymer ?
#
loop_
_entity_poly.entity_id
_entity_poly.type
_entity_poly.pdbx_seq_one_letter_code
_entity_poly.pdbx_strand_id
1 'polypeptide(L)'
;MIVAHIEIVTIVVTILFLTPIVFQALKKRLYKKITFQLLVNILNYSLLIQSIIGVVLMIFVYLFPYEHTPKKLNSILSGSSYTYSVIGVFCIIPSVLLLNFVYMITNMLKRKNT
;
A
#
# COMPACT_ATOMS: atom_id res chain seq x y z
N MET A 1 -19.35 -17.62 -7.84
CA MET A 1 -19.37 -16.24 -7.30
C MET A 1 -18.11 -16.06 -6.48
N ILE A 2 -17.10 -15.40 -7.06
CA ILE A 2 -15.79 -15.22 -6.43
C ILE A 2 -15.95 -14.06 -5.43
N VAL A 3 -15.73 -14.32 -4.15
CA VAL A 3 -15.84 -13.38 -3.01
C VAL A 3 -17.25 -13.15 -2.44
N ALA A 4 -17.70 -14.08 -1.59
CA ALA A 4 -18.56 -13.69 -0.47
C ALA A 4 -17.77 -12.69 0.41
N HIS A 5 -18.41 -11.61 0.89
CA HIS A 5 -17.80 -10.58 1.75
C HIS A 5 -16.89 -9.55 1.07
N ILE A 6 -17.15 -9.18 -0.19
CA ILE A 6 -16.35 -8.18 -0.92
C ILE A 6 -16.26 -6.83 -0.19
N GLU A 7 -17.33 -6.42 0.50
CA GLU A 7 -17.36 -5.21 1.33
C GLU A 7 -16.31 -5.26 2.44
N ILE A 8 -16.24 -6.38 3.17
CA ILE A 8 -15.29 -6.57 4.27
C ILE A 8 -13.86 -6.59 3.72
N VAL A 9 -13.63 -7.33 2.63
CA VAL A 9 -12.32 -7.39 1.95
C VAL A 9 -11.87 -5.98 1.53
N THR A 10 -12.77 -5.19 0.97
CA THR A 10 -12.49 -3.82 0.52
C THR A 10 -12.09 -2.93 1.70
N ILE A 11 -12.84 -2.99 2.81
CA ILE A 11 -12.54 -2.23 4.03
C ILE A 11 -11.16 -2.63 4.58
N VAL A 12 -10.89 -3.93 4.70
CA VAL A 12 -9.61 -4.45 5.21
C VAL A 12 -8.44 -3.95 4.36
N VAL A 13 -8.53 -4.15 3.04
CA VAL A 13 -7.47 -3.72 2.10
C VAL A 13 -7.25 -2.21 2.15
N THR A 14 -8.33 -1.43 2.23
CA THR A 14 -8.29 0.03 2.34
C THR A 14 -7.54 0.47 3.60
N ILE A 15 -7.87 -0.13 4.75
CA ILE A 15 -7.18 0.16 6.01
C ILE A 15 -5.70 -0.21 5.93
N LEU A 16 -5.37 -1.37 5.36
CA LEU A 16 -3.98 -1.83 5.23
C LEU A 16 -3.12 -0.90 4.35
N PHE A 17 -3.69 -0.32 3.30
CA PHE A 17 -2.98 0.68 2.49
C PHE A 17 -2.93 2.05 3.16
N LEU A 18 -4.02 2.53 3.76
CA LEU A 18 -4.08 3.88 4.35
C LEU A 18 -3.29 4.02 5.65
N THR A 19 -3.30 3.01 6.51
CA THR A 19 -2.65 3.06 7.83
C THR A 19 -1.19 3.51 7.75
N PRO A 20 -0.31 2.91 6.93
CA PRO A 20 1.09 3.34 6.84
C PRO A 20 1.26 4.74 6.25
N ILE A 21 0.32 5.21 5.41
CA ILE A 21 0.34 6.57 4.83
C ILE A 21 -0.03 7.58 5.91
N VAL A 22 -1.16 7.38 6.57
CA VAL A 22 -1.67 8.27 7.62
C VAL A 22 -0.68 8.34 8.78
N PHE A 23 -0.17 7.20 9.23
CA PHE A 23 0.81 7.16 10.32
C PHE A 23 2.04 8.00 10.01
N GLN A 24 2.61 7.87 8.80
CA GLN A 24 3.78 8.65 8.41
C GLN A 24 3.47 10.12 8.15
N ALA A 25 2.31 10.44 7.60
CA ALA A 25 1.86 11.81 7.42
C ALA A 25 1.73 12.54 8.77
N LEU A 26 1.18 11.86 9.79
CA LEU A 26 1.09 12.39 11.15
C LEU A 26 2.47 12.54 11.79
N LYS A 27 3.32 11.50 11.71
CA LYS A 27 4.69 11.51 12.26
C LYS A 27 5.55 12.64 11.69
N LYS A 28 5.43 12.89 10.38
CA LYS A 28 6.16 13.95 9.68
C LYS A 28 5.46 15.32 9.73
N ARG A 29 4.32 15.42 10.44
CA ARG A 29 3.52 16.65 10.58
C ARG A 29 3.21 17.29 9.23
N LEU A 30 2.82 16.47 8.24
CA LEU A 30 2.47 16.91 6.88
C LEU A 30 1.49 18.10 6.90
N TYR A 31 0.55 18.10 7.85
CA TYR A 31 -0.45 19.15 8.04
C TYR A 31 0.13 20.56 8.31
N LYS A 32 1.39 20.68 8.76
CA LYS A 32 2.01 21.98 9.03
C LYS A 32 2.69 22.59 7.81
N LYS A 33 3.30 21.76 6.96
CA LYS A 33 4.01 22.21 5.76
C LYS A 33 4.04 21.09 4.73
N ILE A 34 3.23 21.25 3.69
CA ILE A 34 3.18 20.29 2.58
C ILE A 34 4.26 20.71 1.57
N THR A 35 5.28 19.88 1.42
CA THR A 35 6.24 20.01 0.31
C THR A 35 6.22 18.74 -0.52
N PHE A 36 6.44 18.87 -1.83
CA PHE A 36 6.45 17.73 -2.74
C PHE A 36 7.47 16.66 -2.32
N GLN A 37 8.68 17.09 -1.91
CA GLN A 37 9.71 16.19 -1.39
C GLN A 37 9.25 15.42 -0.15
N LEU A 38 8.52 16.07 0.77
CA LEU A 38 8.02 15.43 1.98
C LEU A 38 6.90 14.43 1.66
N LEU A 39 6.04 14.73 0.69
CA LEU A 39 5.02 13.81 0.18
C LEU A 39 5.65 12.55 -0.45
N VAL A 40 6.61 12.73 -1.35
CA VAL A 40 7.35 11.62 -1.99
C VAL A 40 8.02 10.73 -0.94
N ASN A 41 8.67 11.33 0.06
CA ASN A 41 9.32 10.59 1.15
C ASN A 41 8.34 9.78 2.00
N ILE A 42 7.15 10.33 2.30
CA ILE A 42 6.11 9.60 3.03
C ILE A 42 5.64 8.41 2.20
N LEU A 43 5.27 8.64 0.94
CA LEU A 43 4.74 7.59 0.08
C LEU A 43 5.76 6.46 -0.16
N ASN A 44 7.04 6.78 -0.36
CA ASN A 44 8.10 5.77 -0.48
C ASN A 44 8.25 4.91 0.78
N TYR A 45 8.21 5.54 1.96
CA TYR A 45 8.31 4.78 3.21
C TYR A 45 7.06 3.93 3.46
N SER A 46 5.88 4.48 3.18
CA SER A 46 4.63 3.75 3.28
C SER A 46 4.60 2.58 2.31
N LEU A 47 5.13 2.72 1.10
CA LEU A 47 5.26 1.63 0.12
C LEU A 47 6.10 0.47 0.65
N LEU A 48 7.20 0.77 1.37
CA LEU A 48 8.03 -0.24 2.00
C LEU A 48 7.22 -1.04 3.04
N ILE A 49 6.50 -0.36 3.92
CA ILE A 49 5.64 -1.02 4.92
C ILE A 49 4.52 -1.82 4.24
N GLN A 50 3.88 -1.25 3.21
CA GLN A 50 2.83 -1.92 2.45
C GLN A 50 3.36 -3.20 1.78
N SER A 51 4.59 -3.18 1.27
CA SER A 51 5.24 -4.35 0.71
C SER A 51 5.44 -5.45 1.76
N ILE A 52 5.86 -5.08 2.98
CA ILE A 52 5.97 -6.02 4.11
C ILE A 52 4.60 -6.60 4.47
N ILE A 53 3.56 -5.77 4.56
CA ILE A 53 2.19 -6.21 4.83
C ILE A 53 1.72 -7.21 3.77
N GLY A 54 1.98 -6.95 2.49
CA GLY A 54 1.64 -7.86 1.39
C GLY A 54 2.32 -9.23 1.52
N VAL A 55 3.60 -9.25 1.86
CA VAL A 55 4.36 -10.50 2.11
C VAL A 55 3.78 -11.25 3.30
N VAL A 56 3.48 -10.55 4.40
CA VAL A 56 2.87 -11.14 5.60
C VAL A 56 1.51 -11.76 5.27
N LEU A 57 0.66 -11.07 4.50
CA LEU A 57 -0.63 -11.61 4.05
C LEU A 57 -0.47 -12.90 3.24
N MET A 58 0.50 -12.96 2.32
CA MET A 58 0.78 -14.17 1.54
C MET A 58 1.21 -15.33 2.45
N ILE A 59 2.06 -15.07 3.45
CA ILE A 59 2.50 -16.07 4.42
C ILE A 59 1.30 -16.60 5.21
N PHE A 60 0.39 -15.72 5.66
CA PHE A 60 -0.83 -16.13 6.35
C PHE A 60 -1.73 -17.02 5.48
N VAL A 61 -1.92 -16.68 4.20
CA VAL A 61 -2.70 -17.54 3.28
C VAL A 61 -2.03 -18.90 3.09
N TYR A 62 -0.71 -18.96 3.03
CA TYR A 62 0.04 -20.21 2.87
C TYR A 62 -0.01 -21.10 4.13
N LEU A 63 0.17 -20.52 5.32
CA LEU A 63 0.22 -21.25 6.60
C LEU A 63 -1.15 -21.71 7.11
N PHE A 64 -2.24 -21.06 6.67
CA PHE A 64 -3.60 -21.38 7.10
C PHE A 64 -4.43 -21.93 5.94
N PRO A 65 -4.15 -23.16 5.48
CA PRO A 65 -4.89 -23.77 4.38
C PRO A 65 -6.37 -23.95 4.72
N TYR A 66 -7.17 -24.08 3.66
CA TYR A 66 -8.64 -24.14 3.70
C TYR A 66 -9.20 -25.22 4.64
N GLU A 67 -8.42 -26.28 4.88
CA GLU A 67 -8.82 -27.44 5.66
C GLU A 67 -8.88 -27.18 7.18
N HIS A 68 -8.23 -26.13 7.66
CA HIS A 68 -8.11 -25.84 9.10
C HIS A 68 -8.75 -24.51 9.51
N THR A 69 -9.35 -23.78 8.57
CA THR A 69 -9.95 -22.47 8.82
C THR A 69 -11.44 -22.41 8.47
N PRO A 70 -12.24 -21.64 9.23
CA PRO A 70 -13.63 -21.41 8.87
C PRO A 70 -13.71 -20.85 7.45
N LYS A 71 -14.58 -21.42 6.60
CA LYS A 71 -14.74 -21.02 5.18
C LYS A 71 -14.84 -19.50 5.00
N LYS A 72 -15.56 -18.83 5.91
CA LYS A 72 -15.70 -17.36 5.94
C LYS A 72 -14.37 -16.65 6.16
N LEU A 73 -13.59 -17.05 7.16
CA LEU A 73 -12.30 -16.45 7.46
C LEU A 73 -11.32 -16.63 6.30
N ASN A 74 -11.25 -17.83 5.74
CA ASN A 74 -10.38 -18.10 4.62
C ASN A 74 -10.76 -17.28 3.37
N SER A 75 -12.07 -17.14 3.09
CA SER A 75 -12.53 -16.30 1.96
C SER A 75 -12.13 -14.83 2.11
N ILE A 76 -12.15 -14.29 3.33
CA ILE A 76 -11.72 -12.91 3.61
C ILE A 76 -10.20 -12.79 3.49
N LEU A 77 -9.45 -13.74 4.05
CA LEU A 77 -7.98 -13.71 4.04
C LEU A 77 -7.41 -13.83 2.62
N SER A 78 -7.86 -14.84 1.87
CA SER A 78 -7.45 -15.05 0.47
C SER A 78 -7.92 -13.92 -0.44
N GLY A 79 -9.17 -13.45 -0.27
CA GLY A 79 -9.71 -12.31 -1.01
C GLY A 79 -8.94 -11.02 -0.73
N SER A 80 -8.57 -10.77 0.53
CA SER A 80 -7.77 -9.60 0.92
C SER A 80 -6.36 -9.69 0.40
N SER A 81 -5.69 -10.84 0.52
CA SER A 81 -4.35 -11.05 -0.03
C SER A 81 -4.32 -10.82 -1.55
N TYR A 82 -5.26 -11.44 -2.28
CA TYR A 82 -5.35 -11.26 -3.73
C TYR A 82 -5.60 -9.80 -4.12
N THR A 83 -6.64 -9.17 -3.55
CA THR A 83 -7.00 -7.79 -3.87
C THR A 83 -5.87 -6.82 -3.50
N TYR A 84 -5.22 -7.03 -2.35
CA TYR A 84 -4.08 -6.24 -1.91
C TYR A 84 -2.91 -6.35 -2.87
N SER A 85 -2.56 -7.56 -3.32
CA SER A 85 -1.49 -7.78 -4.28
C SER A 85 -1.79 -7.14 -5.64
N VAL A 86 -3.01 -7.29 -6.15
CA VAL A 86 -3.41 -6.69 -7.43
C VAL A 86 -3.31 -5.16 -7.36
N ILE A 87 -3.91 -4.54 -6.34
CA ILE A 87 -3.85 -3.08 -6.17
C ILE A 87 -2.41 -2.61 -5.95
N GLY A 88 -1.64 -3.33 -5.12
CA GLY A 88 -0.25 -3.02 -4.82
C GLY A 88 0.62 -3.00 -6.07
N VAL A 89 0.58 -4.09 -6.84
CA VAL A 89 1.44 -4.29 -8.02
C VAL A 89 1.01 -3.46 -9.21
N PHE A 90 -0.29 -3.37 -9.48
CA PHE A 90 -0.78 -2.73 -10.71
C PHE A 90 -1.20 -1.28 -10.54
N CYS A 91 -1.45 -0.80 -9.31
CA CYS A 91 -1.87 0.57 -9.08
C CYS A 91 -0.85 1.36 -8.25
N ILE A 92 -0.50 0.87 -7.06
CA ILE A 92 0.29 1.64 -6.09
C ILE A 92 1.76 1.74 -6.50
N ILE A 93 2.43 0.61 -6.79
CA ILE A 93 3.84 0.60 -7.20
C ILE A 93 4.08 1.49 -8.43
N PRO A 94 3.33 1.35 -9.55
CA PRO A 94 3.52 2.20 -10.72
C PRO A 94 3.32 3.69 -10.41
N SER A 95 2.32 4.02 -9.59
CA SER A 95 2.05 5.41 -9.20
C SER A 95 3.20 6.03 -8.41
N VAL A 96 3.76 5.29 -7.44
CA VAL A 96 4.89 5.78 -6.64
C VAL A 96 6.17 5.88 -7.48
N LEU A 97 6.42 4.94 -8.39
CA LEU A 97 7.54 5.01 -9.33
C LEU A 97 7.45 6.25 -10.23
N LEU A 98 6.27 6.53 -10.77
CA LEU A 98 6.03 7.73 -11.57
C LEU A 98 6.25 9.00 -10.75
N LEU A 99 5.76 9.02 -9.50
CA LEU A 99 5.98 10.16 -8.60
C LEU A 99 7.47 10.41 -8.33
N ASN A 100 8.25 9.34 -8.12
CA ASN A 100 9.70 9.41 -7.98
C ASN A 100 10.40 9.92 -9.24
N PHE A 101 9.92 9.49 -10.42
CA PHE A 101 10.45 9.97 -11.69
C PHE A 101 10.21 11.48 -11.87
N VAL A 102 9.00 11.96 -11.55
CA VAL A 102 8.68 13.41 -11.57
C VAL A 102 9.57 14.18 -10.57
N TYR A 103 9.78 13.63 -9.38
CA TYR A 103 10.70 14.21 -8.38
C TYR A 103 12.13 14.32 -8.89
N MET A 104 12.62 13.28 -9.56
CA MET A 104 13.95 13.29 -10.18
C MET A 104 14.09 14.39 -11.23
N ILE A 105 13.14 14.49 -12.18
CA ILE A 105 13.15 15.52 -13.23
C ILE A 105 13.12 16.92 -12.63
N THR A 106 12.25 17.15 -11.65
CA THR A 106 12.10 18.46 -11.00
C THR A 106 13.40 18.92 -10.34
N ASN A 107 14.12 17.99 -9.71
CA ASN A 107 15.41 18.28 -9.09
C ASN A 107 16.52 18.55 -10.12
N MET A 108 16.52 17.82 -11.25
CA MET A 108 17.46 18.07 -12.34
C MET A 108 17.27 19.47 -12.95
N LEU A 109 16.03 19.89 -13.17
CA LEU A 109 15.71 21.22 -13.71
C LEU A 109 16.15 22.33 -12.76
N LYS A 110 15.92 22.19 -11.44
CA LYS A 110 16.38 23.17 -10.45
C LYS A 110 17.89 23.36 -10.48
N ARG A 111 18.67 22.26 -10.58
CA ARG A 111 20.14 22.31 -10.63
C ARG A 111 20.70 22.97 -11.89
N LYS A 112 19.94 23.00 -12.99
CA LYS A 112 20.38 23.63 -14.25
C LYS A 112 20.16 25.15 -14.25
N ASN A 113 19.29 25.66 -13.38
CA ASN A 113 18.91 27.07 -13.28
C ASN A 113 19.58 27.82 -12.10
N THR A 114 20.44 27.14 -11.34
CA THR A 114 21.32 27.69 -10.29
C THR A 114 22.76 27.50 -10.70
#